data_AF-A0AA42RCE7-F1
#
_entry.id   AF-A0AA42RCE7-F1
#
_cell.length_a   1.000
_cell.length_b   1.000
_cell.length_c   1.000
_cell.angle_alpha   90.00
_cell.angle_beta   90.00
_cell.angle_gamma   90.00
#
_symmetry.space_group_name_H-M   'P 1'
#
loop_
_entity.id
_entity.type
_entity.pdbx_description
1 polymer ?
#
loop_
_entity_poly.entity_id
_entity_poly.type
_entity_poly.pdbx_seq_one_letter_code
_entity_poly.pdbx_strand_id
1 'polypeptide(L)'
;LAVVNPHAPGKFLLGVECDGATYHSAPSARDRDRLRQMVLEGLGWNIHRIWSTDWWFNREIPLKALLARLDELEEQARFEAQPV
;
A
#
# COMPACT_ATOMS: atom_id res chain seq x y z
N LEU A 1 -3.26 -1.18 7.27
CA LEU A 1 -2.76 -2.57 7.48
C LEU A 1 -1.32 -2.63 6.96
N ALA A 2 -0.51 -3.60 7.38
CA ALA A 2 0.84 -3.79 6.85
C ALA A 2 1.11 -5.26 6.54
N VAL A 3 1.81 -5.52 5.44
CA VAL A 3 2.22 -6.85 5.00
C VAL A 3 3.67 -7.09 5.41
N VAL A 4 3.90 -8.14 6.20
CA VAL A 4 5.22 -8.51 6.72
C VAL A 4 6.12 -9.00 5.58
N ASN A 5 7.41 -8.68 5.65
CA ASN A 5 8.40 -9.20 4.72
C ASN A 5 8.87 -10.61 5.16
N PRO A 6 8.59 -11.67 4.37
CA PRO A 6 9.00 -13.03 4.72
C PRO A 6 10.52 -13.25 4.57
N HIS A 7 11.20 -12.40 3.80
CA HIS A 7 12.63 -12.48 3.52
C HIS A 7 13.49 -11.56 4.41
N ALA A 8 12.85 -10.68 5.18
CA ALA A 8 13.54 -9.78 6.11
C ALA A 8 12.73 -9.59 7.41
N PRO A 9 13.01 -10.41 8.45
CA PRO A 9 12.34 -10.32 9.74
C PRO A 9 12.41 -8.91 10.33
N GLY A 10 11.28 -8.40 10.81
CA GLY A 10 11.16 -7.04 11.37
C GLY A 10 10.96 -5.94 10.33
N LYS A 11 10.95 -6.26 9.03
CA LYS A 11 10.57 -5.33 7.95
C LYS A 11 9.18 -5.64 7.39
N PHE A 12 8.59 -4.65 6.74
CA PHE A 12 7.32 -4.77 6.02
C PHE A 12 7.55 -4.59 4.52
N LEU A 13 6.82 -5.33 3.70
CA LEU A 13 6.82 -5.15 2.24
C LEU A 13 5.98 -3.94 1.84
N LEU A 14 4.77 -3.85 2.41
CA LEU A 14 3.73 -2.95 1.92
C LEU A 14 2.83 -2.47 3.06
N GLY A 15 2.63 -1.17 3.17
CA GLY A 15 1.50 -0.59 3.89
C GLY A 15 0.27 -0.53 2.97
N VAL A 16 -0.87 -1.04 3.44
CA VAL A 16 -2.15 -0.94 2.75
C VAL A 16 -3.04 0.07 3.46
N GLU A 17 -3.41 1.12 2.73
CA GLU A 17 -4.40 2.11 3.15
C GLU A 17 -5.72 1.91 2.41
N CYS A 18 -6.83 1.95 3.12
CA CYS A 18 -8.15 2.09 2.52
C CYS A 18 -8.67 3.48 2.85
N ASP A 19 -9.34 4.13 1.90
CA ASP A 19 -10.16 5.29 2.23
C ASP A 19 -11.25 4.89 3.23
N GLY A 20 -11.24 5.51 4.40
CA GLY A 20 -12.28 5.30 5.40
C GLY A 20 -13.59 5.94 4.97
N ALA A 21 -14.66 5.67 5.73
CA ALA A 21 -15.98 6.33 5.62
C ALA A 21 -15.91 7.88 5.61
N THR A 22 -14.76 8.44 5.97
CA THR A 22 -14.38 9.85 5.93
C THR A 22 -14.33 10.47 4.52
N TYR A 23 -14.40 9.69 3.43
CA TYR A 23 -14.43 10.22 2.05
C TYR A 23 -15.56 11.25 1.84
N HIS A 24 -16.59 11.25 2.69
CA HIS A 24 -17.72 12.19 2.62
C HIS A 24 -17.60 13.50 3.43
N SER A 25 -16.53 13.74 4.22
CA SER A 25 -16.66 14.70 5.34
C SER A 25 -15.76 15.94 5.39
N ALA A 26 -14.84 16.20 4.46
CA ALA A 26 -14.14 17.51 4.47
C ALA A 26 -13.48 17.88 3.13
N PRO A 27 -13.50 19.18 2.73
CA PRO A 27 -12.73 19.70 1.59
C PRO A 27 -11.23 19.35 1.62
N SER A 28 -10.68 19.16 2.82
CA SER A 28 -9.25 18.91 3.06
C SER A 28 -8.89 17.43 3.25
N ALA A 29 -9.82 16.49 3.07
CA ALA A 29 -9.53 15.06 3.23
C ALA A 29 -8.51 14.56 2.21
N ARG A 30 -8.62 15.01 0.95
CA ARG A 30 -7.69 14.66 -0.14
C ARG A 30 -6.26 15.12 0.14
N ASP A 31 -6.09 16.35 0.62
CA ASP A 31 -4.75 16.90 0.87
C ASP A 31 -4.06 16.21 2.04
N ARG A 32 -4.81 15.88 3.10
CA ARG A 32 -4.28 15.07 4.21
C ARG A 32 -3.86 13.68 3.76
N ASP A 33 -4.64 13.05 2.89
CA ASP A 33 -4.33 11.71 2.38
C ASP A 33 -3.08 11.70 1.49
N ARG A 34 -2.95 12.72 0.62
CA ARG A 34 -1.74 12.91 -0.18
C ARG A 34 -0.53 13.19 0.71
N LEU A 35 -0.65 14.09 1.68
CA LEU A 35 0.44 14.42 2.59
C LEU A 35 0.87 13.20 3.41
N ARG A 36 -0.07 12.39 3.90
CA ARG A 36 0.23 11.15 4.63
C ARG A 36 1.02 10.19 3.76
N GLN A 37 0.58 9.97 2.53
CA GLN A 37 1.29 9.10 1.60
C GLN A 37 2.71 9.62 1.32
N MET A 38 2.86 10.91 1.01
CA MET A 38 4.17 11.54 0.78
C MET A 38 5.12 11.39 1.96
N VAL A 39 4.62 11.59 3.20
CA VAL A 39 5.43 11.44 4.41
C VAL A 39 5.86 9.98 4.59
N LEU A 40 4.95 9.02 4.45
CA LEU A 40 5.27 7.59 4.63
C LEU A 40 6.25 7.10 3.57
N GLU A 41 6.04 7.48 2.31
CA GLU A 41 6.97 7.17 1.21
C GLU A 41 8.34 7.83 1.43
N GLY A 42 8.37 9.08 1.94
CA GLY A 42 9.61 9.75 2.34
C GLY A 42 10.35 9.06 3.49
N LEU A 43 9.65 8.28 4.32
CA LEU A 43 10.24 7.42 5.35
C LEU A 43 10.62 6.02 4.82
N GLY A 44 10.51 5.79 3.51
CA GLY A 44 10.86 4.53 2.85
C GLY A 44 9.77 3.46 2.86
N TRP A 45 8.52 3.82 3.19
CA TRP A 45 7.40 2.88 3.11
C TRP A 45 6.90 2.75 1.68
N ASN A 46 6.70 1.51 1.22
CA ASN A 46 5.81 1.25 0.09
C ASN A 46 4.36 1.35 0.57
N ILE A 47 3.55 2.19 -0.06
CA ILE A 47 2.12 2.35 0.26
C ILE A 47 1.27 1.96 -0.95
N HIS A 48 0.26 1.11 -0.75
CA HIS A 48 -0.76 0.80 -1.74
C HIS A 48 -2.13 1.24 -1.20
N ARG A 49 -2.88 1.99 -2.01
CA ARG A 49 -4.18 2.51 -1.63
C ARG A 49 -5.29 1.77 -2.36
N ILE A 50 -6.32 1.37 -1.62
CA ILE A 50 -7.55 0.81 -2.16
C ILE A 50 -8.67 1.80 -1.90
N TRP A 51 -9.39 2.18 -2.96
CA TRP A 51 -10.57 3.03 -2.84
C TRP A 51 -11.83 2.17 -2.65
N SER A 52 -12.66 2.54 -1.69
CA SER A 52 -13.91 1.89 -1.30
C SER A 52 -14.91 1.97 -2.45
N THR A 53 -14.87 3.06 -3.22
CA THR A 53 -15.62 3.20 -4.47
C THR A 53 -15.21 2.16 -5.50
N ASP A 54 -13.91 2.02 -5.77
CA ASP A 54 -13.40 1.07 -6.77
C ASP A 54 -13.68 -0.37 -6.35
N TRP A 55 -13.53 -0.65 -5.05
CA TRP A 55 -13.87 -1.93 -4.45
C TRP A 55 -15.36 -2.26 -4.59
N TRP A 56 -16.24 -1.27 -4.36
CA TRP A 56 -17.68 -1.44 -4.50
C TRP A 56 -18.12 -1.65 -5.95
N PHE A 57 -17.57 -0.88 -6.89
CA PHE A 57 -17.93 -0.99 -8.30
C PHE A 57 -17.37 -2.25 -8.96
N ASN A 58 -16.10 -2.56 -8.74
CA ASN A 58 -15.46 -3.76 -9.27
C ASN A 58 -14.21 -4.12 -8.47
N ARG A 59 -14.39 -4.90 -7.40
CA ARG A 59 -13.30 -5.37 -6.52
C ARG A 59 -12.16 -6.11 -7.23
N GLU A 60 -12.42 -6.72 -8.39
CA GLU A 60 -11.39 -7.51 -9.09
C GLU A 60 -10.24 -6.63 -9.59
N ILE A 61 -10.53 -5.37 -9.94
CA ILE A 61 -9.51 -4.42 -10.41
C ILE A 61 -8.52 -4.06 -9.29
N PRO A 62 -8.94 -3.48 -8.15
CA PRO A 62 -8.01 -3.15 -7.07
C PRO A 62 -7.38 -4.40 -6.45
N LEU A 63 -8.07 -5.55 -6.42
CA LEU A 63 -7.49 -6.79 -5.94
C LEU A 63 -6.32 -7.26 -6.81
N LYS A 64 -6.49 -7.26 -8.14
CA LYS A 64 -5.41 -7.63 -9.06
C LYS A 64 -4.22 -6.66 -8.96
N ALA A 65 -4.50 -5.37 -8.84
CA ALA A 65 -3.45 -4.36 -8.65
C ALA A 65 -2.67 -4.56 -7.34
N LEU A 66 -3.37 -4.89 -6.24
CA LEU A 66 -2.73 -5.20 -4.96
C LEU A 66 -1.85 -6.44 -5.05
N LEU A 67 -2.35 -7.53 -5.64
CA LEU A 67 -1.61 -8.79 -5.78
C LEU A 67 -0.36 -8.60 -6.64
N ALA A 68 -0.50 -7.95 -7.82
CA ALA A 68 0.65 -7.66 -8.67
C ALA A 68 1.71 -6.83 -7.93
N ARG A 69 1.29 -5.85 -7.12
CA ARG A 69 2.23 -5.04 -6.34
C ARG A 69 2.93 -5.84 -5.24
N LEU A 70 2.25 -6.81 -4.64
CA LEU A 70 2.86 -7.70 -3.65
C LEU A 70 3.89 -8.63 -4.28
N ASP A 71 3.56 -9.22 -5.44
CA ASP A 71 4.46 -10.09 -6.18
C ASP A 71 5.76 -9.35 -6.54
N GLU A 72 5.65 -8.13 -7.09
CA GLU A 72 6.81 -7.27 -7.41
C GLU A 72 7.70 -7.00 -6.17
N LEU A 73 7.08 -6.66 -5.03
CA LEU A 73 7.80 -6.32 -3.82
C LEU A 73 8.44 -7.54 -3.16
N GLU A 74 7.79 -8.70 -3.23
CA GLU A 74 8.35 -9.96 -2.75
C GLU A 74 9.58 -10.36 -3.58
N GLU A 75 9.51 -10.26 -4.91
CA GLU A 75 10.64 -10.54 -5.80
C GLU A 75 11.83 -9.63 -5.50
N GLN A 76 11.58 -8.32 -5.33
CA GLN A 76 12.62 -7.36 -4.94
C GLN A 76 13.24 -7.72 -3.58
N ALA A 77 12.41 -7.97 -2.56
CA ALA A 77 12.89 -8.34 -1.23
C ALA A 77 13.66 -9.66 -1.22
N ARG A 78 13.25 -10.63 -2.04
CA ARG A 78 13.94 -11.92 -2.19
C ARG A 78 15.32 -11.73 -2.81
N PHE A 79 15.41 -10.90 -3.86
CA PHE A 79 16.67 -10.57 -4.51
C PHE A 79 17.63 -9.86 -3.54
N GLU A 80 17.14 -8.89 -2.77
CA GLU A 80 17.93 -8.19 -1.74
C GLU A 80 18.40 -9.11 -0.59
N ALA A 81 17.63 -10.16 -0.28
CA ALA A 81 17.94 -11.09 0.80
C ALA A 81 18.95 -12.19 0.41
N GLN A 82 19.26 -12.36 -0.88
CA GLN A 82 20.30 -13.28 -1.34
C GLN A 82 21.62 -12.52 -1.52
N PRO A 83 22.58 -12.62 -0.58
CA PRO A 83 23.88 -12.00 -0.76
C PRO A 83 24.64 -12.74 -1.87
N VAL A 84 25.30 -11.95 -2.73
CA VAL A 84 26.24 -12.42 -3.76
C VAL A 84 27.43 -13.12 -3.14
#